data_AF-A0AAP2W5Q1-F1
#
_entry.id   AF-A0AAP2W5Q1-F1
#
_cell.length_a   1.000
_cell.length_b   1.000
_cell.length_c   1.000
_cell.angle_alpha   90.00
_cell.angle_beta   90.00
_cell.angle_gamma   90.00
#
_symmetry.space_group_name_H-M   'P 1'
#
loop_
_entity.id
_entity.type
_entity.pdbx_description
1 polymer ?
#
loop_
_entity_poly.entity_id
_entity_poly.type
_entity_poly.pdbx_seq_one_letter_code
_entity_poly.pdbx_strand_id
1 'polypeptide(L)'
;MERKQIIVYAGIAIVIIILLLMNISSYYALRSVNDELETYKDQQRQIAKLIISEYLPDMDAAERAWKSANPGEFMDLQYEGITVKADTIMTPDLSAVLDPADPYSISLDARPGMMDEDEVLIGLGKYYSENMTRVSGWINIYRINKTDHKVKGITSTTVQTIAYDHYVNNLHPNIHYDLGVSKDSIMGFASKTMDTSMIPGTDTWLDVTEYKYDLRNTGVSSYLQIKTYVNATDQTVKGVEVSRPYFESQAGMIGSI
;
A
#
# COMPACT_ATOMS: atom_id res chain seq x y z
N MET A 1 -12.25 63.50 -45.84
CA MET A 1 -12.61 62.16 -45.32
C MET A 1 -11.38 61.35 -44.90
N GLU A 2 -10.22 61.55 -45.55
CA GLU A 2 -8.98 60.76 -45.35
C GLU A 2 -8.34 60.86 -43.95
N ARG A 3 -8.24 62.05 -43.34
CA ARG A 3 -7.59 62.20 -42.02
C ARG A 3 -8.29 61.43 -40.89
N LYS A 4 -9.63 61.35 -40.91
CA LYS A 4 -10.39 60.60 -39.90
C LYS A 4 -10.23 59.08 -40.07
N GLN A 5 -10.15 58.61 -41.32
CA GLN A 5 -9.88 57.20 -41.61
C GLN A 5 -8.46 56.80 -41.21
N ILE A 6 -7.46 57.65 -41.47
CA ILE A 6 -6.06 57.41 -41.05
C ILE A 6 -5.95 57.30 -39.53
N ILE A 7 -6.64 58.14 -38.76
CA ILE A 7 -6.65 58.08 -37.29
C ILE A 7 -7.32 56.79 -36.79
N VAL A 8 -8.41 56.35 -37.44
CA VAL A 8 -9.09 55.09 -37.08
C VAL A 8 -8.21 53.87 -37.41
N TYR A 9 -7.58 53.84 -38.59
CA TYR A 9 -6.66 52.75 -38.96
C TYR A 9 -5.40 52.72 -38.08
N ALA A 10 -4.87 53.89 -37.69
CA ALA A 10 -3.75 53.97 -36.74
C ALA A 10 -4.16 53.45 -35.36
N GLY A 11 -5.37 53.77 -34.88
CA GLY A 11 -5.91 53.24 -33.63
C GLY A 11 -6.06 51.71 -33.66
N ILE A 12 -6.59 51.15 -34.75
CA ILE A 12 -6.71 49.70 -34.93
C ILE A 12 -5.32 49.03 -34.98
N ALA A 13 -4.36 49.61 -35.69
CA ALA A 13 -3.00 49.08 -35.77
C ALA A 13 -2.30 49.05 -34.40
N ILE A 14 -2.48 50.11 -33.59
CA ILE A 14 -1.93 50.15 -32.22
C ILE A 14 -2.55 49.06 -31.35
N VAL A 15 -3.87 48.85 -31.42
CA VAL A 15 -4.56 47.78 -30.68
C VAL A 15 -4.04 46.41 -31.10
N ILE A 16 -3.86 46.16 -32.40
CA ILE A 16 -3.31 44.89 -32.92
C ILE A 16 -1.87 44.67 -32.44
N ILE A 17 -1.03 45.72 -32.42
CA ILE A 17 0.36 45.63 -31.92
C ILE A 17 0.38 45.29 -30.42
N ILE A 18 -0.48 45.93 -29.62
CA ILE A 18 -0.60 45.65 -28.19
C ILE A 18 -1.03 44.19 -27.97
N LEU A 19 -2.03 43.71 -28.71
CA LEU A 19 -2.49 42.32 -28.63
C LEU A 19 -1.42 41.31 -29.07
N LEU A 20 -0.62 41.63 -30.10
CA LEU A 20 0.51 40.80 -30.52
C LEU A 20 1.62 40.76 -29.45
N LEU A 21 1.97 41.90 -28.86
CA LEU A 21 2.95 41.96 -27.77
C LEU A 21 2.48 41.19 -26.53
N MET A 22 1.19 41.28 -26.18
CA MET A 22 0.61 40.47 -25.10
C MET A 22 0.69 38.97 -25.40
N ASN A 23 0.34 38.53 -26.62
CA ASN A 23 0.45 37.13 -27.02
C ASN A 23 1.91 36.62 -27.01
N ILE A 24 2.86 37.46 -27.44
CA ILE A 24 4.30 37.13 -27.39
C ILE A 24 4.75 36.98 -25.93
N SER A 25 4.35 37.90 -25.04
CA SER A 25 4.68 37.81 -23.61
C SER A 25 4.09 36.54 -22.97
N SER A 26 2.83 36.21 -23.26
CA SER A 26 2.22 34.96 -22.80
C SER A 26 2.90 33.72 -23.37
N TYR A 27 3.36 33.75 -24.62
CA TYR A 27 4.12 32.66 -25.24
C TYR A 27 5.47 32.44 -24.54
N TYR A 28 6.21 33.50 -24.21
CA TYR A 28 7.46 33.39 -23.46
C TYR A 28 7.24 32.92 -22.01
N ALA A 29 6.17 33.36 -21.36
CA ALA A 29 5.81 32.85 -20.03
C ALA A 29 5.47 31.36 -20.07
N LEU A 30 4.68 30.91 -21.06
CA LEU A 30 4.38 29.50 -21.29
C LEU A 30 5.63 28.67 -21.58
N ARG A 31 6.56 29.22 -22.37
CA ARG A 31 7.84 28.56 -22.67
C ARG A 31 8.72 28.44 -21.42
N SER A 32 8.85 29.51 -20.63
CA SER A 32 9.58 29.48 -19.36
C SER A 32 8.99 28.46 -18.38
N VAL A 33 7.67 28.38 -18.28
CA VAL A 33 6.98 27.38 -17.44
C VAL A 33 7.22 25.96 -17.96
N ASN A 34 7.25 25.75 -19.28
CA ASN A 34 7.58 24.45 -19.86
C ASN A 34 9.04 24.06 -19.60
N ASP A 35 9.98 24.99 -19.74
CA ASP A 35 11.42 24.76 -19.48
C ASP A 35 11.65 24.45 -17.98
N GLU A 36 10.97 25.16 -17.08
CA GLU A 36 10.97 24.86 -15.64
C GLU A 36 10.36 23.48 -15.34
N LEU A 37 9.23 23.14 -15.98
CA LEU A 37 8.59 21.83 -15.84
C LEU A 37 9.49 20.69 -16.34
N GLU A 38 10.18 20.88 -17.46
CA GLU A 38 11.17 19.91 -17.97
C GLU A 38 12.33 19.74 -16.98
N THR A 39 12.81 20.85 -16.41
CA THR A 39 13.85 20.81 -15.36
C THR A 39 13.38 20.04 -14.14
N TYR A 40 12.16 20.28 -13.65
CA TYR A 40 11.61 19.55 -12.51
C TYR A 40 11.40 18.06 -12.81
N LYS A 41 10.95 17.72 -14.02
CA LYS A 41 10.85 16.32 -14.46
C LYS A 41 12.21 15.62 -14.51
N ASP A 42 13.25 16.32 -14.96
CA ASP A 42 14.59 15.77 -14.96
C ASP A 42 15.14 15.59 -13.54
N GLN A 43 14.92 16.58 -12.66
CA GLN A 43 15.26 16.46 -11.24
C GLN A 43 14.54 15.28 -10.57
N GLN A 44 13.23 15.13 -10.82
CA GLN A 44 12.45 14.00 -10.31
C GLN A 44 13.01 12.67 -10.81
N ARG A 45 13.37 12.56 -12.09
CA ARG A 45 14.02 11.37 -12.67
C ARG A 45 15.37 11.06 -12.02
N GLN A 46 16.18 12.09 -11.75
CA GLN A 46 17.48 11.92 -11.11
C GLN A 46 17.33 11.45 -9.65
N ILE A 47 16.41 12.05 -8.89
CA ILE A 47 16.08 11.62 -7.52
C ILE A 47 15.56 10.18 -7.53
N ALA A 48 14.67 9.85 -8.48
CA ALA A 48 14.13 8.51 -8.59
C ALA A 48 15.21 7.46 -8.86
N LYS A 49 16.12 7.74 -9.80
CA LYS A 49 17.27 6.89 -10.07
C LYS A 49 18.15 6.70 -8.84
N LEU A 50 18.41 7.77 -8.09
CA LEU A 50 19.23 7.70 -6.88
C LEU A 50 18.59 6.79 -5.83
N ILE A 51 17.32 7.00 -5.51
CA ILE A 51 16.57 6.20 -4.53
C ILE A 51 16.53 4.73 -4.98
N ILE A 52 16.14 4.46 -6.22
CA ILE A 52 16.10 3.08 -6.73
C ILE A 52 17.48 2.45 -6.68
N SER A 53 18.54 3.15 -7.08
CA SER A 53 19.90 2.59 -7.06
C SER A 53 20.41 2.29 -5.64
N GLU A 54 20.06 3.12 -4.67
CA GLU A 54 20.44 2.98 -3.26
C GLU A 54 19.74 1.76 -2.63
N TYR A 55 18.43 1.58 -2.90
CA TYR A 55 17.61 0.56 -2.24
C TYR A 55 17.34 -0.68 -3.11
N LEU A 56 17.94 -0.77 -4.31
CA LEU A 56 17.79 -1.94 -5.18
C LEU A 56 18.14 -3.27 -4.48
N PRO A 57 19.23 -3.37 -3.70
CA PRO A 57 19.55 -4.61 -2.99
C PRO A 57 18.48 -5.00 -1.97
N ASP A 58 17.87 -4.02 -1.29
CA ASP A 58 16.81 -4.24 -0.31
C ASP A 58 15.52 -4.68 -0.99
N MET A 59 15.16 -4.05 -2.12
CA MET A 59 14.02 -4.47 -2.94
C MET A 59 14.15 -5.92 -3.42
N ASP A 60 15.33 -6.28 -3.94
CA ASP A 60 15.63 -7.64 -4.36
C ASP A 60 15.62 -8.65 -3.20
N ALA A 61 16.04 -8.23 -2.00
CA ALA A 61 15.99 -9.06 -0.80
C ALA A 61 14.53 -9.32 -0.37
N ALA A 62 13.66 -8.32 -0.38
CA ALA A 62 12.23 -8.47 -0.09
C ALA A 62 11.55 -9.43 -1.08
N GLU A 63 11.74 -9.20 -2.38
CA GLU A 63 11.13 -10.05 -3.42
C GLU A 63 11.60 -11.50 -3.32
N ARG A 64 12.89 -11.73 -3.06
CA ARG A 64 13.44 -13.09 -2.89
C ARG A 64 12.90 -13.76 -1.64
N ALA A 65 12.81 -13.04 -0.52
CA ALA A 65 12.23 -13.58 0.70
C ALA A 65 10.78 -14.00 0.50
N TRP A 66 9.98 -13.16 -0.19
CA TRP A 66 8.60 -13.50 -0.51
C TRP A 66 8.48 -14.74 -1.39
N LYS A 67 9.25 -14.81 -2.48
CA LYS A 67 9.29 -15.98 -3.38
C LYS A 67 9.71 -17.26 -2.64
N SER A 68 10.64 -17.15 -1.69
CA SER A 68 11.11 -18.28 -0.91
C SER A 68 10.08 -18.75 0.13
N ALA A 69 9.32 -17.84 0.73
CA ALA A 69 8.28 -18.16 1.70
C ALA A 69 7.01 -18.71 1.02
N ASN A 70 6.69 -18.23 -0.18
CA ASN A 70 5.44 -18.53 -0.88
C ASN A 70 5.67 -19.17 -2.26
N PRO A 71 6.38 -20.31 -2.38
CA PRO A 71 6.74 -20.88 -3.68
C PRO A 71 5.54 -21.37 -4.49
N GLY A 72 4.50 -21.90 -3.83
CA GLY A 72 3.27 -22.34 -4.50
C GLY A 72 2.50 -21.15 -5.08
N GLU A 73 2.22 -20.14 -4.25
CA GLU A 73 1.54 -18.92 -4.68
C GLU A 73 2.31 -18.21 -5.80
N PHE A 74 3.65 -18.15 -5.71
CA PHE A 74 4.46 -17.56 -6.77
C PHE A 74 4.27 -18.25 -8.13
N MET A 75 4.16 -19.58 -8.15
CA MET A 75 3.89 -20.32 -9.39
C MET A 75 2.48 -20.03 -9.91
N ASP A 76 1.47 -20.03 -9.04
CA ASP A 76 0.08 -19.75 -9.42
C ASP A 76 -0.06 -18.34 -10.02
N LEU A 77 0.55 -17.33 -9.37
CA LEU A 77 0.57 -15.97 -9.89
C LEU A 77 1.23 -15.88 -11.27
N GLN A 78 2.32 -16.62 -11.52
CA GLN A 78 2.94 -16.63 -12.86
C GLN A 78 1.99 -17.17 -13.93
N TYR A 79 1.21 -18.21 -13.63
CA TYR A 79 0.21 -18.73 -14.57
C TYR A 79 -0.94 -17.75 -14.81
N GLU A 80 -1.29 -16.95 -13.80
CA GLU A 80 -2.28 -15.87 -13.91
C GLU A 80 -1.74 -14.60 -14.58
N GLY A 81 -0.46 -14.60 -14.97
CA GLY A 81 0.19 -13.42 -15.56
C GLY A 81 0.42 -12.30 -14.53
N ILE A 82 0.48 -12.61 -13.24
CA ILE A 82 0.73 -11.67 -12.15
C ILE A 82 2.19 -11.75 -11.71
N THR A 83 2.82 -10.59 -11.51
CA THR A 83 4.18 -10.44 -10.99
C THR A 83 4.16 -9.74 -9.63
N VAL A 84 5.17 -10.00 -8.81
CA VAL A 84 5.37 -9.32 -7.53
C VAL A 84 6.56 -8.38 -7.66
N LYS A 85 6.36 -7.12 -7.27
CA LYS A 85 7.34 -6.04 -7.38
C LYS A 85 7.38 -5.21 -6.11
N ALA A 86 8.57 -4.72 -5.77
CA ALA A 86 8.67 -3.64 -4.79
C ALA A 86 7.95 -2.39 -5.30
N ASP A 87 7.05 -1.85 -4.49
CA ASP A 87 6.25 -0.67 -4.83
C ASP A 87 6.32 0.42 -3.77
N THR A 88 6.90 0.13 -2.62
CA THR A 88 7.03 1.08 -1.51
C THR A 88 8.36 0.90 -0.81
N ILE A 89 9.05 2.00 -0.53
CA ILE A 89 10.25 2.07 0.31
C ILE A 89 9.92 3.01 1.46
N MET A 90 10.15 2.59 2.70
CA MET A 90 10.04 3.49 3.85
C MET A 90 11.33 3.40 4.64
N THR A 91 11.84 4.56 5.03
CA THR A 91 13.03 4.74 5.87
C THR A 91 12.67 5.65 7.04
N PRO A 92 13.58 5.87 8.00
CA PRO A 92 13.39 6.89 9.03
C PRO A 92 13.18 8.30 8.48
N ASP A 93 13.69 8.61 7.28
CA ASP A 93 13.70 9.97 6.74
C ASP A 93 12.70 10.20 5.60
N LEU A 94 12.28 9.14 4.91
CA LEU A 94 11.42 9.25 3.74
C LEU A 94 10.51 8.04 3.56
N SER A 95 9.40 8.28 2.86
CA SER A 95 8.57 7.25 2.24
C SER A 95 8.51 7.51 0.74
N ALA A 96 8.74 6.48 -0.06
CA ALA A 96 8.71 6.52 -1.51
C ALA A 96 7.74 5.46 -2.03
N VAL A 97 6.76 5.88 -2.82
CA VAL A 97 5.90 4.97 -3.60
C VAL A 97 6.43 4.94 -5.01
N LEU A 98 6.81 3.74 -5.45
CA LEU A 98 7.35 3.47 -6.78
C LEU A 98 6.19 3.09 -7.70
N ASP A 99 6.21 3.58 -8.94
CA ASP A 99 5.35 3.05 -10.00
C ASP A 99 6.14 1.98 -10.79
N PRO A 100 5.77 0.69 -10.72
CA PRO A 100 6.45 -0.33 -11.52
C PRO A 100 6.26 -0.17 -13.03
N ALA A 101 5.24 0.57 -13.48
CA ALA A 101 5.02 0.90 -14.89
C ALA A 101 5.94 2.02 -15.38
N ASP A 102 6.26 2.98 -14.50
CA ASP A 102 7.22 4.06 -14.74
C ASP A 102 8.17 4.22 -13.54
N PRO A 103 9.36 3.59 -13.57
CA PRO A 103 10.29 3.63 -12.44
C PRO A 103 10.83 5.03 -12.14
N TYR A 104 10.53 6.04 -12.97
CA TYR A 104 10.90 7.42 -12.72
C TYR A 104 9.77 8.26 -12.11
N SER A 105 8.56 7.71 -12.06
CA SER A 105 7.42 8.27 -11.35
C SER A 105 7.44 7.76 -9.92
N ILE A 106 8.09 8.52 -9.03
CA ILE A 106 8.09 8.26 -7.60
C ILE A 106 7.30 9.36 -6.90
N SER A 107 6.39 8.96 -6.02
CA SER A 107 5.76 9.85 -5.05
C SER A 107 6.53 9.79 -3.75
N LEU A 108 7.08 10.93 -3.32
CA LEU A 108 7.83 11.06 -2.08
C LEU A 108 6.97 11.73 -1.02
N ASP A 109 6.88 11.11 0.15
CA ASP A 109 6.34 11.73 1.36
C ASP A 109 7.44 11.77 2.42
N ALA A 110 7.73 12.96 2.94
CA ALA A 110 8.74 13.19 3.98
C ALA A 110 8.19 12.89 5.38
N ARG A 111 7.35 11.85 5.50
CA ARG A 111 6.87 11.37 6.78
C ARG A 111 7.82 10.29 7.30
N PRO A 112 8.52 10.55 8.42
CA PRO A 112 9.41 9.56 9.01
C PRO A 112 8.59 8.33 9.41
N GLY A 113 9.01 7.15 8.94
CA GLY A 113 8.45 5.89 9.42
C GLY A 113 8.98 5.57 10.82
N MET A 114 8.18 4.91 11.65
CA MET A 114 8.67 4.38 12.93
C MET A 114 9.48 3.10 12.68
N MET A 115 10.78 3.25 12.42
CA MET A 115 11.74 2.14 12.27
C MET A 115 13.13 2.56 12.76
N ASP A 116 13.98 1.58 13.05
CA ASP A 116 15.35 1.83 13.52
C ASP A 116 16.24 2.44 12.41
N GLU A 117 17.30 3.15 12.79
CA GLU A 117 18.19 3.86 11.84
C GLU A 117 18.85 2.94 10.79
N ASP A 118 19.04 1.65 11.11
CA ASP A 118 19.63 0.64 10.23
C ASP A 118 18.58 -0.18 9.46
N GLU A 119 17.32 0.24 9.46
CA GLU A 119 16.21 -0.49 8.85
C GLU A 119 15.60 0.26 7.66
N VAL A 120 15.20 -0.53 6.67
CA VAL A 120 14.33 -0.09 5.58
C VAL A 120 13.14 -1.05 5.49
N LEU A 121 11.95 -0.48 5.34
CA LEU A 121 10.75 -1.25 5.04
C LEU A 121 10.55 -1.27 3.54
N ILE A 122 10.45 -2.47 2.98
CA ILE A 122 10.11 -2.67 1.57
C ILE A 122 8.72 -3.27 1.48
N GLY A 123 7.81 -2.50 0.89
CA GLY A 123 6.49 -2.96 0.50
C GLY A 123 6.53 -3.60 -0.88
N LEU A 124 5.89 -4.75 -1.00
CA LEU A 124 5.64 -5.43 -2.25
C LEU A 124 4.18 -5.21 -2.68
N GLY A 125 3.99 -5.10 -4.00
CA GLY A 125 2.70 -5.17 -4.68
C GLY A 125 2.62 -6.35 -5.66
N LYS A 126 1.39 -6.79 -5.95
CA LYS A 126 1.06 -7.71 -7.04
C LYS A 126 0.59 -6.91 -8.25
N TYR A 127 1.04 -7.26 -9.44
CA TYR A 127 0.83 -6.50 -10.66
C TYR A 127 0.49 -7.41 -11.82
N TYR A 128 -0.51 -7.06 -12.63
CA TYR A 128 -0.73 -7.73 -13.91
C TYR A 128 0.43 -7.43 -14.85
N SER A 129 1.12 -8.47 -15.31
CA SER A 129 2.39 -8.34 -16.06
C SER A 129 2.22 -7.64 -17.41
N GLU A 130 1.01 -7.65 -17.98
CA GLU A 130 0.72 -7.02 -19.27
C GLU A 130 0.73 -5.49 -19.22
N ASN A 131 0.31 -4.89 -18.10
CA ASN A 131 0.06 -3.45 -18.00
C ASN A 131 0.51 -2.83 -16.67
N MET A 132 1.11 -3.61 -15.77
CA MET A 132 1.55 -3.20 -14.44
C MET A 132 0.45 -2.54 -13.59
N THR A 133 -0.81 -2.95 -13.79
CA THR A 133 -1.91 -2.54 -12.91
C THR A 133 -1.84 -3.32 -11.59
N ARG A 134 -1.90 -2.60 -10.46
CA ARG A 134 -1.83 -3.19 -9.12
C ARG A 134 -3.08 -4.00 -8.80
N VAL A 135 -2.90 -5.22 -8.30
CA VAL A 135 -3.97 -6.03 -7.70
C VAL A 135 -4.34 -5.44 -6.34
N SER A 136 -5.63 -5.17 -6.13
CA SER A 136 -6.11 -4.54 -4.89
C SER A 136 -6.01 -5.45 -3.67
N GLY A 137 -5.82 -4.85 -2.50
CA GLY A 137 -5.97 -5.55 -1.20
C GLY A 137 -4.75 -6.36 -0.75
N TRP A 138 -3.68 -6.41 -1.54
CA TRP A 138 -2.46 -7.12 -1.16
C TRP A 138 -1.41 -6.16 -0.57
N ILE A 139 -0.93 -6.47 0.64
CA ILE A 139 0.08 -5.70 1.35
C ILE A 139 1.05 -6.66 2.01
N ASN A 140 2.29 -6.69 1.52
CA ASN A 140 3.39 -7.42 2.14
C ASN A 140 4.56 -6.48 2.36
N ILE A 141 4.89 -6.21 3.62
CA ILE A 141 5.99 -5.32 3.99
C ILE A 141 7.03 -6.11 4.78
N TYR A 142 8.27 -6.03 4.32
CA TYR A 142 9.45 -6.66 4.92
C TYR A 142 10.32 -5.63 5.62
N ARG A 143 10.89 -6.00 6.77
CA ARG A 143 11.95 -5.27 7.46
C ARG A 143 13.29 -5.78 6.98
N ILE A 144 14.14 -4.89 6.50
CA ILE A 144 15.45 -5.23 5.95
C ILE A 144 16.52 -4.43 6.68
N ASN A 145 17.62 -5.10 7.03
CA ASN A 145 18.80 -4.42 7.52
C ASN A 145 19.51 -3.76 6.33
N LYS A 146 19.62 -2.43 6.36
CA LYS A 146 20.21 -1.64 5.28
C LYS A 146 21.71 -1.94 5.07
N THR A 147 22.41 -2.44 6.09
CA THR A 147 23.86 -2.70 6.04
C THR A 147 24.20 -4.01 5.34
N ASP A 148 23.45 -5.08 5.61
CA ASP A 148 23.73 -6.41 5.07
C ASP A 148 22.68 -6.93 4.08
N HIS A 149 21.65 -6.13 3.80
CA HIS A 149 20.54 -6.41 2.90
C HIS A 149 19.82 -7.73 3.21
N LYS A 150 19.78 -8.11 4.50
CA LYS A 150 19.03 -9.29 4.96
C LYS A 150 17.68 -8.91 5.53
N VAL A 151 16.70 -9.76 5.26
CA VAL A 151 15.38 -9.66 5.85
C VAL A 151 15.46 -9.99 7.35
N LYS A 152 15.14 -9.01 8.19
CA LYS A 152 15.00 -9.14 9.65
C LYS A 152 13.65 -9.73 10.05
N GLY A 153 12.63 -9.53 9.22
CA GLY A 153 11.29 -10.08 9.45
C GLY A 153 10.20 -9.35 8.67
N ILE A 154 8.96 -9.50 9.13
CA ILE A 154 7.76 -8.88 8.56
C ILE A 154 7.16 -7.84 9.52
N THR A 155 6.26 -7.01 9.02
CA THR A 155 5.52 -6.02 9.82
C THR A 155 4.23 -6.59 10.40
N SER A 156 3.65 -5.91 11.40
CA SER A 156 2.32 -6.24 11.94
C SER A 156 1.22 -6.21 10.86
N THR A 157 1.28 -5.29 9.91
CA THR A 157 0.33 -5.22 8.79
C THR A 157 0.40 -6.49 7.91
N THR A 158 1.60 -6.98 7.65
CA THR A 158 1.79 -8.25 6.92
C THR A 158 1.18 -9.42 7.69
N VAL A 159 1.40 -9.47 9.01
CA VAL A 159 0.84 -10.52 9.88
C VAL A 159 -0.69 -10.48 9.89
N GLN A 160 -1.29 -9.29 10.01
CA GLN A 160 -2.74 -9.11 9.96
C GLN A 160 -3.32 -9.61 8.63
N THR A 161 -2.63 -9.34 7.52
CA THR A 161 -3.02 -9.81 6.18
C THR A 161 -2.99 -11.34 6.12
N ILE A 162 -1.90 -11.96 6.58
CA ILE A 162 -1.78 -13.43 6.64
C ILE A 162 -2.87 -14.04 7.54
N ALA A 163 -3.13 -13.43 8.70
CA ALA A 163 -4.16 -13.91 9.63
C ALA A 163 -5.56 -13.81 9.03
N TYR A 164 -5.86 -12.71 8.34
CA TYR A 164 -7.12 -12.51 7.64
C TYR A 164 -7.30 -13.50 6.48
N ASP A 165 -6.28 -13.68 5.64
CA ASP A 165 -6.31 -14.65 4.54
C ASP A 165 -6.50 -16.08 5.06
N HIS A 166 -5.82 -16.43 6.16
CA HIS A 166 -6.03 -17.71 6.81
C HIS A 166 -7.46 -17.87 7.33
N TYR A 167 -8.01 -16.84 7.98
CA TYR A 167 -9.38 -16.83 8.43
C TYR A 167 -10.36 -17.06 7.29
N VAL A 168 -10.30 -16.26 6.22
CA VAL A 168 -11.24 -16.32 5.09
C VAL A 168 -11.19 -17.69 4.41
N ASN A 169 -9.98 -18.22 4.18
CA ASN A 169 -9.80 -19.44 3.39
C ASN A 169 -9.99 -20.73 4.21
N ASN A 170 -9.70 -20.72 5.51
CA ASN A 170 -9.63 -21.95 6.32
C ASN A 170 -10.66 -22.01 7.45
N LEU A 171 -10.93 -20.88 8.12
CA LEU A 171 -11.80 -20.85 9.31
C LEU A 171 -13.23 -20.47 8.95
N HIS A 172 -13.40 -19.38 8.19
CA HIS A 172 -14.70 -18.81 7.83
C HIS A 172 -15.69 -19.83 7.24
N PRO A 173 -15.30 -20.76 6.34
CA PRO A 173 -16.23 -21.73 5.77
C PRO A 173 -16.92 -22.61 6.82
N ASN A 174 -16.29 -22.83 7.97
CA ASN A 174 -16.73 -23.73 9.03
C ASN A 174 -17.09 -23.00 10.34
N ILE A 175 -17.02 -21.66 10.37
CA ILE A 175 -17.19 -20.86 11.58
C ILE A 175 -18.57 -21.01 12.25
N HIS A 176 -19.57 -21.45 11.49
CA HIS A 176 -20.91 -21.74 11.99
C HIS A 176 -20.91 -22.83 13.07
N TYR A 177 -19.95 -23.78 13.03
CA TYR A 177 -19.78 -24.76 14.10
C TYR A 177 -19.29 -24.13 15.40
N ASP A 178 -18.31 -23.21 15.32
CA ASP A 178 -17.79 -22.48 16.48
C ASP A 178 -18.85 -21.54 17.09
N LEU A 179 -19.71 -20.99 16.24
CA LEU A 179 -20.86 -20.17 16.64
C LEU A 179 -22.04 -20.99 17.17
N GLY A 180 -22.08 -22.31 16.92
CA GLY A 180 -23.21 -23.16 17.30
C GLY A 180 -24.50 -22.84 16.54
N VAL A 181 -24.40 -22.36 15.30
CA VAL A 181 -25.55 -21.97 14.45
C VAL A 181 -25.55 -22.73 13.13
N SER A 182 -26.68 -22.75 12.43
CA SER A 182 -26.70 -23.22 11.04
C SER A 182 -25.93 -22.28 10.12
N LYS A 183 -25.28 -22.83 9.09
CA LYS A 183 -24.52 -22.08 8.09
C LYS A 183 -25.30 -20.90 7.50
N ASP A 184 -26.58 -21.11 7.20
CA ASP A 184 -27.46 -20.10 6.58
C ASP A 184 -27.93 -18.99 7.56
N SER A 185 -27.59 -19.10 8.84
CA SER A 185 -27.90 -18.08 9.84
C SER A 185 -26.94 -16.91 9.80
N ILE A 186 -25.74 -17.06 9.24
CA ILE A 186 -24.74 -15.98 9.20
C ILE A 186 -25.08 -15.07 8.02
N MET A 187 -25.39 -13.80 8.29
CA MET A 187 -25.71 -12.79 7.26
C MET A 187 -24.48 -12.00 6.82
N GLY A 188 -23.49 -11.89 7.69
CA GLY A 188 -22.25 -11.17 7.44
C GLY A 188 -21.35 -11.18 8.67
N PHE A 189 -20.14 -10.66 8.49
CA PHE A 189 -19.20 -10.46 9.57
C PHE A 189 -18.41 -9.16 9.41
N ALA A 190 -17.92 -8.64 10.52
CA ALA A 190 -16.96 -7.54 10.56
C ALA A 190 -15.81 -7.93 11.49
N SER A 191 -14.60 -7.48 11.19
CA SER A 191 -13.41 -7.77 11.99
C SER A 191 -12.81 -6.51 12.58
N LYS A 192 -12.18 -6.65 13.76
CA LYS A 192 -11.39 -5.62 14.41
C LYS A 192 -10.17 -6.25 15.05
N THR A 193 -8.98 -5.91 14.56
CA THR A 193 -7.73 -6.32 15.19
C THR A 193 -7.58 -5.64 16.54
N MET A 194 -7.32 -6.44 17.57
CA MET A 194 -7.14 -6.01 18.95
C MET A 194 -5.67 -5.83 19.30
N ASP A 195 -4.83 -6.77 18.86
CA ASP A 195 -3.38 -6.75 19.06
C ASP A 195 -2.69 -7.48 17.91
N THR A 196 -1.51 -7.01 17.55
CA THR A 196 -0.61 -7.73 16.65
C THR A 196 0.81 -7.49 17.14
N SER A 197 1.36 -8.49 17.83
CA SER A 197 2.63 -8.35 18.55
C SER A 197 3.52 -9.57 18.35
N MET A 198 4.84 -9.35 18.37
CA MET A 198 5.80 -10.44 18.30
C MET A 198 5.97 -11.07 19.69
N ILE A 199 5.89 -12.39 19.77
CA ILE A 199 6.08 -13.11 21.04
C ILE A 199 7.57 -13.07 21.40
N PRO A 200 7.96 -12.46 22.53
CA PRO A 200 9.36 -12.25 22.88
C PRO A 200 10.15 -13.56 22.95
N GLY A 201 11.36 -13.57 22.37
CA GLY A 201 12.24 -14.74 22.34
C GLY A 201 11.81 -15.84 21.36
N THR A 202 10.86 -15.56 20.47
CA THR A 202 10.44 -16.47 19.41
C THR A 202 10.37 -15.74 18.06
N ASP A 203 10.43 -16.49 16.96
CA ASP A 203 10.20 -15.96 15.60
C ASP A 203 8.71 -16.01 15.21
N THR A 204 7.81 -15.79 16.18
CA THR A 204 6.36 -15.92 15.99
C THR A 204 5.64 -14.65 16.38
N TRP A 205 4.78 -14.19 15.49
CA TRP A 205 3.81 -13.14 15.71
C TRP A 205 2.48 -13.73 16.19
N LEU A 206 1.83 -13.01 17.08
CA LEU A 206 0.47 -13.24 17.51
C LEU A 206 -0.40 -12.11 16.94
N ASP A 207 -1.37 -12.47 16.11
CA ASP A 207 -2.48 -11.59 15.77
C ASP A 207 -3.71 -11.98 16.59
N VAL A 208 -4.35 -11.02 17.23
CA VAL A 208 -5.61 -11.20 17.96
C VAL A 208 -6.66 -10.33 17.28
N THR A 209 -7.62 -10.97 16.61
CA THR A 209 -8.70 -10.29 15.90
C THR A 209 -10.06 -10.72 16.44
N GLU A 210 -10.90 -9.73 16.75
CA GLU A 210 -12.30 -9.95 17.10
C GLU A 210 -13.15 -9.92 15.84
N TYR A 211 -13.95 -10.95 15.63
CA TYR A 211 -14.93 -11.06 14.55
C TYR A 211 -16.34 -10.98 15.12
N LYS A 212 -17.08 -9.97 14.68
CA LYS A 212 -18.52 -9.81 14.92
C LYS A 212 -19.29 -10.50 13.81
N TYR A 213 -20.26 -11.32 14.16
CA TYR A 213 -21.17 -12.00 13.24
C TYR A 213 -22.59 -11.51 13.45
N ASP A 214 -23.22 -11.09 12.36
CA ASP A 214 -24.63 -10.76 12.34
C ASP A 214 -25.43 -11.99 11.96
N LEU A 215 -26.31 -12.41 12.86
CA LEU A 215 -27.08 -13.64 12.75
C LEU A 215 -28.53 -13.31 12.36
N ARG A 216 -29.10 -14.14 11.49
CA ARG A 216 -30.48 -14.00 11.03
C ARG A 216 -31.44 -14.22 12.19
N ASN A 217 -32.48 -13.39 12.28
CA ASN A 217 -33.56 -13.47 13.26
C ASN A 217 -33.13 -13.31 14.73
N THR A 218 -31.91 -12.81 14.99
CA THR A 218 -31.49 -12.41 16.33
C THR A 218 -31.16 -10.91 16.32
N GLY A 219 -31.65 -10.17 17.32
CA GLY A 219 -31.22 -8.79 17.55
C GLY A 219 -29.86 -8.69 18.24
N VAL A 220 -29.16 -9.83 18.39
CA VAL A 220 -27.92 -9.99 19.14
C VAL A 220 -26.84 -10.46 18.17
N SER A 221 -25.74 -9.71 18.11
CA SER A 221 -24.54 -10.10 17.38
C SER A 221 -23.67 -11.01 18.25
N SER A 222 -23.10 -12.03 17.63
CA SER A 222 -22.15 -12.93 18.28
C SER A 222 -20.74 -12.52 17.93
N TYR A 223 -19.82 -12.59 18.88
CA TYR A 223 -18.43 -12.26 18.70
C TYR A 223 -17.56 -13.49 18.93
N LEU A 224 -16.47 -13.60 18.17
CA LEU A 224 -15.40 -14.56 18.37
C LEU A 224 -14.07 -13.81 18.37
N GLN A 225 -13.23 -14.11 19.34
CA GLN A 225 -11.82 -13.75 19.31
C GLN A 225 -11.05 -14.90 18.64
N ILE A 226 -10.32 -14.57 17.58
CA ILE A 226 -9.45 -15.50 16.87
C ILE A 226 -8.01 -15.02 17.08
N LYS A 227 -7.19 -15.92 17.61
CA LYS A 227 -5.75 -15.72 17.74
C LYS A 227 -5.04 -16.53 16.66
N THR A 228 -4.20 -15.88 15.88
CA THR A 228 -3.45 -16.53 14.81
C THR A 228 -1.96 -16.35 15.05
N TYR A 229 -1.23 -17.45 15.07
CA TYR A 229 0.21 -17.47 15.27
C TYR A 229 0.91 -17.59 13.92
N VAL A 230 1.66 -16.56 13.52
CA VAL A 230 2.33 -16.47 12.22
C VAL A 230 3.84 -16.46 12.41
N ASN A 231 4.55 -17.32 11.70
CA ASN A 231 6.01 -17.29 11.76
C ASN A 231 6.59 -16.13 10.94
N ALA A 232 7.53 -15.40 11.53
CA ALA A 232 8.10 -14.18 10.97
C ALA A 232 8.95 -14.41 9.71
N THR A 233 9.47 -15.63 9.53
CA THR A 233 10.44 -15.98 8.48
C THR A 233 9.76 -16.64 7.29
N ASP A 234 8.99 -17.71 7.54
CA ASP A 234 8.35 -18.52 6.50
C ASP A 234 6.89 -18.11 6.22
N GLN A 235 6.36 -17.14 6.99
CA GLN A 235 5.00 -16.60 6.86
C GLN A 235 3.87 -17.62 7.04
N THR A 236 4.19 -18.82 7.50
CA THR A 236 3.19 -19.87 7.72
C THR A 236 2.42 -19.62 9.01
N VAL A 237 1.12 -19.94 8.98
CA VAL A 237 0.31 -20.02 10.20
C VAL A 237 0.68 -21.28 10.96
N LYS A 238 1.27 -21.11 12.15
CA LYS A 238 1.70 -22.20 13.03
C LYS A 238 0.57 -22.74 13.90
N GLY A 239 -0.45 -21.93 14.16
CA GLY A 239 -1.58 -22.32 14.98
C GLY A 239 -2.67 -21.26 15.01
N VAL A 240 -3.86 -21.69 15.44
CA VAL A 240 -5.03 -20.82 15.62
C VAL A 240 -5.76 -21.23 16.90
N GLU A 241 -6.19 -20.24 17.68
CA GLU A 241 -7.15 -20.44 18.78
C GLU A 241 -8.42 -19.65 18.49
N VAL A 242 -9.57 -20.30 18.61
CA VAL A 242 -10.89 -19.67 18.48
C VAL A 242 -11.56 -19.69 19.85
N SER A 243 -11.95 -18.51 20.34
CA SER A 243 -12.67 -18.39 21.61
C SER A 243 -14.08 -18.96 21.50
N ARG A 244 -14.73 -19.22 22.64
CA ARG A 244 -16.18 -19.45 22.65
C ARG A 244 -16.94 -18.16 22.26
N PRO A 245 -18.15 -18.28 21.68
CA PRO A 245 -19.01 -17.13 21.41
C PRO A 245 -19.26 -16.26 22.65
N TYR A 246 -19.21 -14.96 22.47
CA TYR A 246 -19.61 -13.96 23.46
C TYR A 246 -20.42 -12.84 22.79
N PHE A 247 -21.11 -12.02 23.58
CA PHE A 247 -22.15 -11.11 23.06
C PHE A 247 -21.87 -9.62 23.34
N GLU A 248 -20.73 -9.31 23.95
CA GLU A 248 -20.25 -7.95 24.19
C GLU A 248 -18.82 -7.81 23.65
N SER A 249 -18.56 -6.77 22.84
CA SER A 249 -17.25 -6.55 22.24
C SER A 249 -16.18 -6.36 23.32
N GLN A 250 -15.07 -7.10 23.19
CA GLN A 250 -13.89 -6.98 24.05
C GLN A 250 -12.86 -6.02 23.45
N ALA A 251 -12.94 -5.75 22.16
CA ALA A 251 -12.15 -4.75 21.48
C ALA A 251 -12.67 -3.35 21.86
N GLY A 252 -12.35 -2.87 23.06
CA GLY A 252 -12.85 -1.64 23.67
C GLY A 252 -13.26 -0.55 22.66
N MET A 253 -14.50 -0.08 22.76
CA MET A 253 -14.94 1.08 22.00
C MET A 253 -14.19 2.30 22.52
N ILE A 254 -13.34 2.91 21.68
CA ILE A 254 -13.27 4.38 21.71
C ILE A 254 -14.68 4.82 21.34
N GLY A 255 -15.47 5.15 22.36
CA GLY A 255 -16.77 5.77 22.17
C GLY A 255 -16.56 7.04 21.35
N SER A 256 -17.23 7.12 20.22
CA SER A 256 -17.47 8.40 19.57
C SER A 256 -18.30 9.23 20.57
N ILE A 257 -17.67 10.27 21.12
CA ILE A 257 -18.39 11.45 21.62
C ILE A 257 -18.55 12.39 20.44
#